data_AF-A0A1E1VYX9-F1
#
_entry.id   AF-A0A1E1VYX9-F1
#
_cell.length_a   1.000
_cell.length_b   1.000
_cell.length_c   1.000
_cell.angle_alpha   90.00
_cell.angle_beta   90.00
_cell.angle_gamma   90.00
#
_symmetry.space_group_name_H-M   'P 1'
#
loop_
_entity.id
_entity.type
_entity.pdbx_description
1 polymer ?
#
loop_
_entity_poly.entity_id
_entity_poly.type
_entity_poly.pdbx_seq_one_letter_code
_entity_poly.pdbx_strand_id
1 'polypeptide(L)'
;AIRALDVANSRAKRMPNDLNKRQDLESAVQNLQVTLLQSRPALEDKPQNNIIDLTDFVKDVSSEAEKLLGVTNKAKVSQNKPEIEQIKTECHKINVAAFRILNPADQPAGDDTSFTDILEVDHLGQECEDRVNKIKSAIENLKEKGVQDDLRTNSLPLIESCSLLRFATKSALATTQSVALDETLQDLNDLEKQIDKMLIPTEGAINIAKRCGGSAEMSAARMRVCAAAGGWRSCLLAE
;
A
#
# COMPACT_ATOMS: atom_id res chain seq x y z
N ALA A 1 -3.59 -15.66 15.55
CA ALA A 1 -2.92 -15.04 14.39
C ALA A 1 -1.47 -15.54 14.19
N ILE A 2 -0.53 -15.27 15.11
CA ILE A 2 0.92 -15.58 14.93
C ILE A 2 1.20 -17.04 14.53
N ARG A 3 0.68 -18.03 15.25
CA ARG A 3 0.89 -19.45 14.90
C ARG A 3 0.36 -19.82 13.52
N ALA A 4 -0.74 -19.20 13.08
CA ALA A 4 -1.30 -19.45 11.76
C ALA A 4 -0.39 -18.90 10.66
N LEU A 5 0.20 -17.71 10.89
CA LEU A 5 1.22 -17.14 10.01
C LEU A 5 2.47 -18.03 9.92
N ASP A 6 2.98 -18.52 11.05
CA ASP A 6 4.15 -19.41 11.06
C ASP A 6 3.92 -20.68 10.22
N VAL A 7 2.74 -21.29 10.39
CA VAL A 7 2.35 -22.47 9.62
C VAL A 7 2.23 -22.14 8.13
N ALA A 8 1.52 -21.06 7.76
CA ALA A 8 1.35 -20.67 6.37
C ALA A 8 2.69 -20.32 5.70
N ASN A 9 3.56 -19.58 6.39
CA ASN A 9 4.89 -19.22 5.92
C ASN A 9 5.76 -20.46 5.68
N SER A 10 5.74 -21.42 6.62
CA SER A 10 6.47 -22.69 6.46
C SER A 10 5.99 -23.50 5.25
N ARG A 11 4.69 -23.47 4.95
CA ARG A 11 4.09 -24.17 3.80
C ARG A 11 4.43 -23.51 2.48
N ALA A 12 4.33 -22.18 2.41
CA ALA A 12 4.69 -21.40 1.23
C ALA A 12 6.19 -21.53 0.89
N LYS A 13 7.08 -21.49 1.89
CA LYS A 13 8.53 -21.68 1.67
C LYS A 13 8.89 -23.04 1.07
N ARG A 14 8.17 -24.09 1.44
CA ARG A 14 8.41 -25.45 0.92
C ARG A 14 7.93 -25.61 -0.51
N MET A 15 6.89 -24.86 -0.91
CA MET A 15 6.25 -24.96 -2.22
C MET A 15 5.92 -23.55 -2.73
N PRO A 16 6.94 -22.80 -3.20
CA PRO A 16 6.82 -21.37 -3.50
C PRO A 16 5.97 -21.05 -4.73
N ASN A 17 5.82 -22.02 -5.63
CA ASN A 17 5.05 -21.87 -6.88
C ASN A 17 3.59 -22.31 -6.73
N ASP A 18 3.18 -22.76 -5.54
CA ASP A 18 1.80 -23.17 -5.26
C ASP A 18 0.96 -21.92 -4.90
N LEU A 19 0.01 -21.60 -5.78
CA LEU A 19 -0.82 -20.41 -5.68
C LEU A 19 -1.72 -20.42 -4.43
N ASN A 20 -2.31 -21.56 -4.08
CA ASN A 20 -3.16 -21.69 -2.91
C ASN A 20 -2.36 -21.45 -1.62
N LYS A 21 -1.11 -21.94 -1.56
CA LYS A 21 -0.25 -21.74 -0.38
C LYS A 21 0.23 -20.31 -0.24
N ARG A 22 0.39 -19.59 -1.36
CA ARG A 22 0.67 -18.15 -1.34
C ARG A 22 -0.53 -17.36 -0.84
N GLN A 23 -1.73 -17.68 -1.31
CA GLN A 23 -2.98 -17.06 -0.86
C GLN A 23 -3.24 -17.32 0.64
N ASP A 24 -2.97 -18.53 1.13
CA ASP A 24 -3.04 -18.87 2.56
C ASP A 24 -2.08 -18.01 3.40
N LEU A 25 -0.86 -17.79 2.90
CA LEU A 25 0.13 -16.92 3.56
C LEU A 25 -0.33 -15.46 3.57
N GLU A 26 -0.80 -14.95 2.44
CA GLU A 26 -1.31 -13.58 2.33
C GLU A 26 -2.50 -13.35 3.27
N SER A 27 -3.45 -14.28 3.30
CA SER A 27 -4.59 -14.26 4.23
C SER A 27 -4.12 -14.27 5.68
N ALA A 28 -3.09 -15.06 6.02
CA ALA A 28 -2.55 -15.10 7.38
C ALA A 28 -1.83 -13.79 7.76
N VAL A 29 -1.17 -13.13 6.81
CA VAL A 29 -0.54 -11.81 6.99
C VAL A 29 -1.59 -10.73 7.23
N GLN A 30 -2.60 -10.64 6.35
CA GLN A 30 -3.70 -9.67 6.48
C GLN A 30 -4.45 -9.83 7.81
N ASN A 31 -4.77 -11.07 8.18
CA ASN A 31 -5.42 -11.35 9.46
C ASN A 31 -4.59 -10.90 10.67
N LEU A 32 -3.25 -11.07 10.61
CA LEU A 32 -2.37 -10.58 11.67
C LEU A 32 -2.34 -9.05 11.70
N GLN A 33 -2.25 -8.39 10.54
CA GLN A 33 -2.26 -6.93 10.44
C GLN A 33 -3.54 -6.34 11.04
N VAL A 34 -4.71 -6.87 10.64
CA VAL A 34 -6.01 -6.45 11.17
C VAL A 34 -6.08 -6.67 12.69
N THR A 35 -5.67 -7.86 13.16
CA THR A 35 -5.67 -8.17 14.61
C THR A 35 -4.83 -7.16 15.39
N LEU A 36 -3.63 -6.82 14.89
CA LEU A 36 -2.73 -5.88 15.56
C LEU A 36 -3.30 -4.46 15.59
N LEU A 37 -3.83 -3.98 14.46
CA LEU A 37 -4.40 -2.64 14.34
C LEU A 37 -5.69 -2.47 15.16
N GLN A 38 -6.48 -3.54 15.31
CA GLN A 38 -7.69 -3.56 16.13
C GLN A 38 -7.40 -3.71 17.64
N SER A 39 -6.27 -4.30 18.02
CA SER A 39 -5.87 -4.48 19.43
C SER A 39 -5.25 -3.24 20.09
N ARG A 40 -5.34 -2.07 19.45
CA ARG A 40 -4.73 -0.84 19.98
C ARG A 40 -5.47 -0.35 21.24
N PRO A 41 -4.75 0.21 22.24
CA PRO A 41 -5.37 0.70 23.49
C PRO A 41 -6.46 1.76 23.27
N ALA A 42 -6.33 2.59 22.23
CA ALA A 42 -7.29 3.65 21.90
C ALA A 42 -8.68 3.14 21.45
N LEU A 43 -8.87 1.81 21.29
CA LEU A 43 -10.12 1.18 20.85
C LEU A 43 -10.81 0.32 21.92
N GLU A 44 -10.36 0.31 23.18
CA GLU A 44 -10.89 -0.59 24.23
C GLU A 44 -12.42 -0.59 24.38
N ASP A 45 -13.10 0.51 24.01
CA ASP A 45 -14.56 0.65 24.08
C ASP A 45 -15.28 0.84 22.72
N LYS A 46 -14.57 0.76 21.58
CA LYS A 46 -15.20 0.93 20.25
C LYS A 46 -15.63 -0.42 19.65
N PRO A 47 -16.80 -0.51 18.98
CA PRO A 47 -17.22 -1.72 18.29
C PRO A 47 -16.16 -2.11 17.24
N GLN A 48 -15.83 -3.40 17.19
CA GLN A 48 -14.85 -3.93 16.23
C GLN A 48 -15.34 -3.66 14.80
N ASN A 49 -14.59 -2.84 14.07
CA ASN A 49 -14.84 -2.55 12.67
C ASN A 49 -13.67 -3.07 11.84
N ASN A 50 -13.97 -3.72 10.72
CA ASN A 50 -12.95 -4.33 9.86
C ASN A 50 -12.21 -3.31 8.98
N ILE A 51 -12.64 -2.05 9.01
CA ILE A 51 -12.03 -0.94 8.27
C ILE A 51 -11.14 -0.17 9.23
N ILE A 52 -9.86 -0.05 8.87
CA ILE A 52 -8.85 0.70 9.62
C ILE A 52 -8.91 2.16 9.15
N ASP A 53 -9.44 3.04 9.99
CA ASP A 53 -9.43 4.49 9.72
C ASP A 53 -8.06 5.08 10.09
N LEU A 54 -7.27 5.43 9.08
CA LEU A 54 -5.96 6.05 9.25
C LEU A 54 -6.04 7.39 9.99
N THR A 55 -7.17 8.09 9.88
CA THR A 55 -7.42 9.39 10.54
C THR A 55 -7.31 9.28 12.05
N ASP A 56 -7.75 8.17 12.65
CA ASP A 56 -7.65 7.96 14.08
C ASP A 56 -6.18 7.87 14.52
N PHE A 57 -5.30 7.24 13.73
CA PHE A 57 -3.87 7.16 14.05
C PHE A 57 -3.19 8.54 13.92
N VAL A 58 -3.61 9.35 12.96
CA VAL A 58 -3.13 10.74 12.82
C VAL A 58 -3.55 11.59 14.03
N LYS A 59 -4.77 11.42 14.53
CA LYS A 59 -5.24 12.06 15.77
C LYS A 59 -4.43 11.62 16.99
N ASP A 60 -4.15 10.31 17.11
CA ASP A 60 -3.34 9.77 18.21
C ASP A 60 -1.94 10.41 18.22
N VAL A 61 -1.27 10.46 17.06
CA VAL A 61 0.04 11.11 16.89
C VAL A 61 -0.01 12.59 17.28
N SER A 62 -1.03 13.32 16.82
CA SER A 62 -1.19 14.74 17.17
C SER A 62 -1.39 14.94 18.68
N SER A 63 -2.22 14.11 19.31
CA SER A 63 -2.50 14.20 20.75
C SER A 63 -1.25 13.91 21.59
N GLU A 64 -0.48 12.87 21.25
CA GLU A 64 0.74 12.54 21.98
C GLU A 64 1.84 13.59 21.80
N ALA A 65 1.93 14.21 20.61
CA ALA A 65 2.85 15.32 20.38
C ALA A 65 2.48 16.56 21.20
N GLU A 66 1.18 16.87 21.36
CA GLU A 66 0.71 17.93 22.26
C GLU A 66 1.00 17.64 23.74
N LYS A 67 0.82 16.39 24.18
CA LYS A 67 1.17 15.97 25.55
C LYS A 67 2.65 16.15 25.83
N LEU A 68 3.52 15.67 24.91
CA LEU A 68 4.96 15.85 25.03
C LEU A 68 5.36 17.33 25.03
N LEU A 69 4.74 18.15 24.19
CA LEU A 69 4.94 19.61 24.19
C LEU A 69 4.54 20.22 25.55
N GLY A 70 3.42 19.79 26.12
CA GLY A 70 2.96 20.24 27.43
C GLY A 70 3.94 19.89 28.57
N VAL A 71 4.52 18.69 28.54
CA VAL A 71 5.56 18.27 29.50
C VAL A 71 6.83 19.09 29.31
N THR A 72 7.25 19.28 28.05
CA THR A 72 8.44 20.06 27.69
C THR A 72 8.33 21.51 28.15
N ASN A 73 7.15 22.11 28.09
CA ASN A 73 6.90 23.48 28.57
C ASN A 73 6.91 23.60 30.10
N LYS A 74 6.57 22.53 30.82
CA LYS A 74 6.55 22.49 32.30
C LYS A 74 7.90 22.14 32.91
N ALA A 75 8.81 21.56 32.14
CA ALA A 75 10.13 21.20 32.60
C ALA A 75 10.85 22.45 33.12
N LYS A 76 11.26 22.43 34.41
CA LYS A 76 11.99 23.51 35.09
C LYS A 76 13.46 23.59 34.64
N VAL A 77 13.71 23.39 33.37
CA VAL A 77 15.01 23.65 32.75
C VAL A 77 15.12 25.17 32.62
N SER A 78 16.31 25.73 32.84
CA SER A 78 16.58 27.11 32.46
C SER A 78 16.06 27.35 31.04
N GLN A 79 15.03 28.20 30.92
CA GLN A 79 14.48 28.61 29.64
C GLN A 79 15.65 28.98 28.72
N ASN A 80 15.63 28.54 27.46
CA ASN A 80 16.65 28.75 26.41
C ASN A 80 17.71 27.65 26.21
N LYS A 81 17.47 26.39 26.60
CA LYS A 81 18.30 25.30 26.11
C LYS A 81 17.95 24.93 24.67
N PRO A 82 18.94 24.79 23.76
CA PRO A 82 18.68 24.50 22.35
C PRO A 82 18.00 23.14 22.16
N GLU A 83 18.28 22.16 23.02
CA GLU A 83 17.66 20.83 22.95
C GLU A 83 16.16 20.88 23.27
N ILE A 84 15.77 21.69 24.26
CA ILE A 84 14.36 21.87 24.65
C ILE A 84 13.59 22.58 23.54
N GLU A 85 14.17 23.62 22.95
CA GLU A 85 13.56 24.31 21.81
C GLU A 85 13.46 23.42 20.56
N GLN A 86 14.43 22.53 20.35
CA GLN A 86 14.37 21.53 19.29
C GLN A 86 13.20 20.55 19.52
N ILE A 87 13.02 20.03 20.73
CA ILE A 87 11.89 19.12 21.04
C ILE A 87 10.56 19.82 20.77
N LYS A 88 10.38 21.06 21.24
CA LYS A 88 9.17 21.86 20.99
C LYS A 88 8.92 22.06 19.49
N THR A 89 9.98 22.43 18.77
CA THR A 89 9.92 22.68 17.33
C THR A 89 9.49 21.43 16.57
N GLU A 90 10.06 20.27 16.88
CA GLU A 90 9.70 19.03 16.20
C GLU A 90 8.28 18.56 16.57
N CYS A 91 7.85 18.69 17.83
CA CYS A 91 6.45 18.42 18.22
C CYS A 91 5.46 19.34 17.49
N HIS A 92 5.78 20.63 17.37
CA HIS A 92 4.93 21.56 16.63
C HIS A 92 4.84 21.19 15.15
N LYS A 93 5.94 20.79 14.51
CA LYS A 93 5.92 20.36 13.12
C LYS A 93 5.09 19.08 12.92
N ILE A 94 5.14 18.12 13.85
CA ILE A 94 4.25 16.95 13.84
C ILE A 94 2.79 17.40 13.85
N ASN A 95 2.41 18.30 14.75
CA ASN A 95 1.02 18.78 14.85
C ASN A 95 0.57 19.55 13.60
N VAL A 96 1.43 20.40 13.03
CA VAL A 96 1.13 21.11 11.79
C VAL A 96 0.90 20.14 10.64
N ALA A 97 1.72 19.10 10.52
CA ALA A 97 1.58 18.10 9.48
C ALA A 97 0.30 17.26 9.68
N ALA A 98 0.04 16.80 10.91
CA ALA A 98 -1.19 16.09 11.26
C ALA A 98 -2.44 16.94 10.99
N PHE A 99 -2.41 18.24 11.33
CA PHE A 99 -3.53 19.15 11.10
C PHE A 99 -3.89 19.28 9.62
N ARG A 100 -2.90 19.30 8.72
CA ARG A 100 -3.13 19.36 7.26
C ARG A 100 -3.87 18.13 6.75
N ILE A 101 -3.47 16.95 7.21
CA ILE A 101 -4.14 15.68 6.85
C ILE A 101 -5.56 15.63 7.42
N LEU A 102 -5.77 16.11 8.65
CA LEU A 102 -7.08 16.11 9.30
C LEU A 102 -8.04 17.18 8.76
N ASN A 103 -7.51 18.21 8.09
CA ASN A 103 -8.28 19.33 7.56
C ASN A 103 -7.81 19.64 6.13
N PRO A 104 -8.07 18.74 5.16
CA PRO A 104 -7.78 19.02 3.77
C PRO A 104 -8.61 20.24 3.34
N ALA A 105 -7.93 21.33 2.98
CA ALA A 105 -8.60 22.52 2.44
C ALA A 105 -9.31 22.14 1.14
N ASP A 106 -10.54 22.63 0.91
CA ASP A 106 -11.42 22.38 -0.25
C ASP A 106 -10.67 22.07 -1.56
N GLN A 107 -10.29 20.81 -1.75
CA GLN A 107 -9.81 20.31 -3.03
C GLN A 107 -11.02 19.79 -3.80
N PRO A 108 -11.12 20.10 -5.10
CA PRO A 108 -12.25 19.63 -5.90
C PRO A 108 -12.27 18.10 -5.87
N ALA A 109 -13.41 17.55 -5.45
CA ALA A 109 -13.67 16.12 -5.36
C ALA A 109 -13.44 15.45 -6.73
N GLY A 110 -12.23 14.90 -6.93
CA GLY A 110 -11.94 13.94 -7.97
C GLY A 110 -12.10 12.53 -7.41
N ASP A 111 -12.66 11.63 -8.22
CA ASP A 111 -13.14 10.28 -7.85
C ASP A 111 -12.09 9.33 -7.21
N ASP A 112 -10.81 9.70 -7.12
CA ASP A 112 -9.68 8.86 -6.63
C ASP A 112 -9.04 9.35 -5.31
N THR A 113 -9.79 10.09 -4.49
CA THR A 113 -9.30 10.70 -3.23
C THR A 113 -8.64 9.69 -2.29
N SER A 114 -9.21 8.49 -2.12
CA SER A 114 -8.75 7.55 -1.08
C SER A 114 -7.29 7.07 -1.21
N PHE A 115 -6.77 6.83 -2.43
CA PHE A 115 -5.38 6.38 -2.60
C PHE A 115 -4.39 7.53 -2.42
N THR A 116 -4.77 8.72 -2.88
CA THR A 116 -3.99 9.96 -2.67
C THR A 116 -3.89 10.25 -1.18
N ASP A 117 -4.99 10.11 -0.44
CA ASP A 117 -5.05 10.30 1.01
C ASP A 117 -4.14 9.31 1.75
N ILE A 118 -4.10 8.02 1.34
CA ILE A 118 -3.20 7.02 1.94
C ILE A 118 -1.72 7.38 1.71
N LEU A 119 -1.37 7.89 0.52
CA LEU A 119 0.00 8.32 0.22
C LEU A 119 0.41 9.56 1.02
N GLU A 120 -0.50 10.52 1.20
CA GLU A 120 -0.25 11.68 2.05
C GLU A 120 -0.03 11.29 3.52
N VAL A 121 -0.82 10.33 4.01
CA VAL A 121 -0.64 9.76 5.35
C VAL A 121 0.68 8.97 5.46
N ASP A 122 1.13 8.28 4.40
CA ASP A 122 2.42 7.57 4.41
C ASP A 122 3.57 8.55 4.51
N HIS A 123 3.49 9.64 3.73
CA HIS A 123 4.47 10.71 3.79
C HIS A 123 4.55 11.33 5.19
N LEU A 124 3.40 11.63 5.82
CA LEU A 124 3.35 12.05 7.21
C LEU A 124 4.01 11.04 8.14
N GLY A 125 3.71 9.75 8.00
CA GLY A 125 4.31 8.68 8.80
C GLY A 125 5.84 8.63 8.72
N GLN A 126 6.40 8.87 7.53
CA GLN A 126 7.85 8.98 7.33
C GLN A 126 8.43 10.23 8.01
N GLU A 127 7.79 11.40 7.82
CA GLU A 127 8.23 12.62 8.48
C GLU A 127 8.20 12.49 10.01
N CYS A 128 7.15 11.89 10.55
CA CYS A 128 6.99 11.64 11.99
C CYS A 128 8.14 10.81 12.56
N GLU A 129 8.61 9.78 11.85
CA GLU A 129 9.76 8.98 12.28
C GLU A 129 11.05 9.81 12.36
N ASP A 130 11.33 10.61 11.32
CA ASP A 130 12.49 11.50 11.28
C ASP A 130 12.46 12.53 12.42
N ARG A 131 11.27 13.10 12.68
CA ARG A 131 11.04 14.06 13.77
C ARG A 131 11.23 13.42 15.14
N VAL A 132 10.67 12.24 15.35
CA VAL A 132 10.83 11.47 16.59
C VAL A 132 12.29 11.11 16.84
N ASN A 133 13.06 10.76 15.81
CA ASN A 133 14.48 10.50 15.95
C ASN A 133 15.25 11.77 16.38
N LYS A 134 14.91 12.93 15.83
CA LYS A 134 15.46 14.22 16.28
C LYS A 134 15.10 14.53 17.74
N ILE A 135 13.85 14.25 18.16
CA ILE A 135 13.40 14.41 19.55
C ILE A 135 14.22 13.50 20.47
N LYS A 136 14.39 12.22 20.13
CA LYS A 136 15.22 11.28 20.90
C LYS A 136 16.64 11.78 21.08
N SER A 137 17.30 12.20 20.00
CA SER A 137 18.66 12.75 20.06
C SER A 137 18.73 14.02 20.91
N ALA A 138 17.73 14.90 20.83
CA ALA A 138 17.67 16.09 21.68
C ALA A 138 17.52 15.72 23.16
N ILE A 139 16.69 14.73 23.50
CA ILE A 139 16.54 14.21 24.87
C ILE A 139 17.86 13.61 25.38
N GLU A 140 18.56 12.83 24.57
CA GLU A 140 19.85 12.21 24.92
C GLU A 140 20.95 13.25 25.22
N ASN A 141 20.90 14.40 24.56
CA ASN A 141 21.86 15.49 24.75
C ASN A 141 21.58 16.35 26.00
N LEU A 142 20.46 16.13 26.70
CA LEU A 142 20.15 16.86 27.93
C LEU A 142 21.08 16.46 29.08
N LYS A 143 21.67 17.48 29.73
CA LYS A 143 22.58 17.29 30.88
C LYS A 143 21.83 16.98 32.19
N GLU A 144 20.58 17.38 32.31
CA GLU A 144 19.78 17.22 33.52
C GLU A 144 19.06 15.88 33.50
N LYS A 145 19.62 14.88 34.20
CA LYS A 145 19.08 13.51 34.23
C LYS A 145 17.60 13.42 34.59
N GLY A 146 17.14 14.17 35.59
CA GLY A 146 15.72 14.14 35.99
C GLY A 146 14.78 14.56 34.86
N VAL A 147 15.10 15.67 34.17
CA VAL A 147 14.28 16.14 33.03
C VAL A 147 14.45 15.23 31.82
N GLN A 148 15.65 14.70 31.61
CA GLN A 148 15.92 13.72 30.56
C GLN A 148 15.06 12.47 30.73
N ASP A 149 15.00 11.90 31.94
CA ASP A 149 14.23 10.69 32.24
C ASP A 149 12.72 10.94 32.11
N ASP A 150 12.25 12.11 32.59
CA ASP A 150 10.86 12.54 32.43
C ASP A 150 10.48 12.67 30.96
N LEU A 151 11.27 13.40 30.16
CA LEU A 151 11.00 13.58 28.73
C LEU A 151 11.13 12.29 27.95
N ARG A 152 12.09 11.42 28.30
CA ARG A 152 12.24 10.11 27.69
C ARG A 152 10.98 9.27 27.92
N THR A 153 10.49 9.21 29.15
CA THR A 153 9.28 8.45 29.49
C THR A 153 8.05 8.99 28.76
N ASN A 154 7.89 10.32 28.71
CA ASN A 154 6.78 10.97 28.02
C ASN A 154 6.91 10.96 26.49
N SER A 155 8.10 10.66 25.94
CA SER A 155 8.29 10.51 24.49
C SER A 155 7.86 9.13 23.96
N LEU A 156 7.80 8.10 24.82
CA LEU A 156 7.46 6.72 24.42
C LEU A 156 6.08 6.61 23.75
N PRO A 157 4.99 7.20 24.30
CA PRO A 157 3.68 7.12 23.65
C PRO A 157 3.65 7.75 22.25
N LEU A 158 4.38 8.84 22.03
CA LEU A 158 4.52 9.46 20.72
C LEU A 158 5.28 8.54 19.75
N ILE A 159 6.38 7.92 20.21
CA ILE A 159 7.16 6.95 19.40
C ILE A 159 6.28 5.78 18.97
N GLU A 160 5.50 5.23 19.90
CA GLU A 160 4.58 4.12 19.65
C GLU A 160 3.48 4.52 18.66
N SER A 161 2.87 5.69 18.86
CA SER A 161 1.82 6.21 17.96
C SER A 161 2.34 6.43 16.53
N CYS A 162 3.53 7.01 16.36
CA CYS A 162 4.15 7.17 15.05
C CYS A 162 4.48 5.82 14.39
N SER A 163 4.95 4.85 15.17
CA SER A 163 5.26 3.50 14.66
C SER A 163 3.99 2.77 14.23
N LEU A 164 2.91 2.93 15.00
CA LEU A 164 1.62 2.34 14.72
C LEU A 164 0.96 2.98 13.50
N LEU A 165 1.02 4.31 13.36
CA LEU A 165 0.60 5.02 12.14
C LEU A 165 1.31 4.44 10.91
N ARG A 166 2.64 4.33 10.96
CA ARG A 166 3.41 3.78 9.85
C ARG A 166 3.06 2.33 9.54
N PHE A 167 2.82 1.52 10.57
CA PHE A 167 2.37 0.15 10.40
C PHE A 167 0.98 0.09 9.75
N ALA A 168 0.05 0.93 10.18
CA ALA A 168 -1.29 1.04 9.62
C ALA A 168 -1.24 1.45 8.15
N THR A 169 -0.49 2.51 7.82
CA THR A 169 -0.40 3.00 6.44
C THR A 169 0.27 2.00 5.50
N LYS A 170 1.36 1.36 5.93
CA LYS A 170 1.99 0.29 5.14
C LYS A 170 1.06 -0.89 4.92
N SER A 171 0.23 -1.23 5.92
CA SER A 171 -0.76 -2.30 5.79
C SER A 171 -1.88 -1.91 4.82
N ALA A 172 -2.34 -0.65 4.86
CA ALA A 172 -3.31 -0.12 3.92
C ALA A 172 -2.76 -0.14 2.48
N LEU A 173 -1.55 0.37 2.26
CA LEU A 173 -0.87 0.35 0.96
C LEU A 173 -0.70 -1.07 0.41
N ALA A 174 -0.27 -2.02 1.24
CA ALA A 174 -0.12 -3.41 0.82
C ALA A 174 -1.47 -4.03 0.42
N THR A 175 -2.55 -3.67 1.10
CA THR A 175 -3.91 -4.10 0.77
C THR A 175 -4.36 -3.51 -0.56
N THR A 176 -4.17 -2.21 -0.78
CA THR A 176 -4.50 -1.56 -2.06
C THR A 176 -3.70 -2.13 -3.22
N GLN A 177 -2.40 -2.42 -3.03
CA GLN A 177 -1.56 -3.03 -4.05
C GLN A 177 -1.99 -4.47 -4.38
N SER A 178 -2.40 -5.24 -3.37
CA SER A 178 -2.93 -6.59 -3.56
C SER A 178 -4.24 -6.57 -4.35
N VAL A 179 -5.18 -5.68 -4.00
CA VAL A 179 -6.45 -5.51 -4.72
C VAL A 179 -6.21 -5.07 -6.17
N ALA A 180 -5.35 -4.07 -6.41
CA ALA A 180 -5.02 -3.62 -7.76
C ALA A 180 -4.39 -4.74 -8.61
N LEU A 181 -3.57 -5.60 -8.00
CA LEU A 181 -3.01 -6.76 -8.68
C LEU A 181 -4.10 -7.78 -9.04
N ASP A 182 -5.00 -8.10 -8.11
CA ASP A 182 -6.12 -9.01 -8.35
C ASP A 182 -7.04 -8.53 -9.48
N GLU A 183 -7.30 -7.22 -9.56
CA GLU A 183 -8.03 -6.59 -10.67
C GLU A 183 -7.32 -6.80 -12.01
N THR A 184 -6.01 -6.54 -12.08
CA THR A 184 -5.24 -6.78 -13.33
C THR A 184 -5.21 -8.26 -13.73
N LEU A 185 -5.17 -9.18 -12.78
CA LEU A 185 -5.24 -10.61 -13.05
C LEU A 185 -6.61 -11.02 -13.58
N GLN A 186 -7.69 -10.43 -13.04
CA GLN A 186 -9.04 -10.66 -13.52
C GLN A 186 -9.23 -10.13 -14.95
N ASP A 187 -8.71 -8.94 -15.25
CA ASP A 187 -8.73 -8.36 -16.60
C ASP A 187 -8.01 -9.26 -17.61
N LEU A 188 -6.85 -9.81 -17.23
CA LEU A 188 -6.10 -10.74 -18.08
C LEU A 188 -6.86 -12.06 -18.31
N ASN A 189 -7.54 -12.59 -17.29
CA ASN A 189 -8.37 -13.78 -17.40
C ASN A 189 -9.60 -13.56 -18.31
N ASP A 190 -10.20 -12.37 -18.25
CA ASP A 190 -11.33 -12.03 -19.12
C ASP A 190 -10.89 -11.79 -20.57
N LEU A 191 -9.69 -11.25 -20.77
CA LEU A 191 -9.05 -11.18 -22.08
C LEU A 191 -8.74 -12.57 -22.65
N GLU A 192 -8.24 -13.50 -21.83
CA GLU A 192 -8.01 -14.89 -22.23
C GLU A 192 -9.31 -15.54 -22.72
N LYS A 193 -10.41 -15.44 -21.93
CA LYS A 193 -11.73 -15.95 -22.33
C LYS A 193 -12.24 -15.31 -23.62
N GLN A 194 -11.93 -14.03 -23.85
CA GLN A 194 -12.32 -13.34 -25.08
C GLN A 194 -11.53 -13.86 -26.28
N ILE A 195 -10.23 -14.12 -26.12
CA ILE A 195 -9.39 -14.75 -27.15
C ILE A 195 -9.91 -16.16 -27.47
N ASP A 196 -10.21 -16.96 -26.45
CA ASP A 196 -10.78 -18.30 -26.65
C ASP A 196 -12.08 -18.26 -27.45
N LYS A 197 -12.98 -17.31 -27.13
CA LYS A 197 -14.23 -17.10 -27.90
C LYS A 197 -13.97 -16.74 -29.37
N MET A 198 -12.90 -16.00 -29.66
CA MET A 198 -12.52 -15.64 -31.04
C MET A 198 -11.83 -16.77 -31.79
N LEU A 199 -11.18 -17.69 -31.06
CA LEU A 199 -10.51 -18.87 -31.62
C LEU A 199 -11.46 -20.05 -31.86
N ILE A 200 -12.63 -20.07 -31.22
CA ILE A 200 -13.71 -21.01 -31.57
C ILE A 200 -14.13 -20.68 -33.01
N PRO A 201 -13.95 -21.59 -33.97
CA PRO A 201 -14.40 -21.37 -35.34
C PRO A 201 -15.91 -21.11 -35.28
N THR A 202 -16.33 -19.94 -35.74
CA THR A 202 -17.76 -19.66 -35.93
C THR A 202 -18.34 -20.80 -36.78
N GLU A 203 -19.44 -21.42 -36.32
CA GLU A 203 -20.05 -22.59 -36.97
C GLU A 203 -20.39 -22.36 -38.47
N GLY A 204 -20.38 -21.10 -38.92
CA GLY A 204 -20.44 -20.71 -40.34
C GLY A 204 -19.21 -21.13 -41.17
N ALA A 205 -18.01 -21.17 -40.60
CA ALA A 205 -16.77 -21.54 -41.30
C ALA A 205 -16.64 -23.08 -41.48
N ILE A 206 -17.13 -23.86 -40.52
CA ILE A 206 -17.10 -25.34 -40.59
C ILE A 206 -18.09 -25.86 -41.65
N ASN A 207 -19.23 -25.18 -41.84
CA ASN A 207 -20.21 -25.56 -42.85
C ASN A 207 -19.80 -25.25 -44.30
N ILE A 208 -18.86 -24.31 -44.52
CA ILE A 208 -18.30 -24.04 -45.85
C ILE A 208 -17.29 -25.13 -46.23
N ALA A 209 -16.43 -25.56 -45.30
CA ALA A 209 -15.50 -26.65 -45.54
C ALA A 209 -16.21 -28.00 -45.81
N LYS A 210 -17.36 -28.25 -45.17
CA LYS A 210 -18.14 -29.49 -45.35
C LYS A 210 -18.97 -29.54 -46.63
N ARG A 211 -19.35 -28.38 -47.21
CA ARG A 211 -20.02 -28.30 -48.52
C ARG A 211 -19.07 -28.38 -49.72
N CYS A 212 -17.78 -28.16 -49.53
CA CYS A 212 -16.77 -28.25 -50.60
C CYS A 212 -16.03 -29.60 -50.65
N GLY A 213 -16.39 -30.57 -49.79
CA GLY A 213 -15.83 -31.93 -49.78
C GLY A 213 -16.50 -32.85 -50.80
N GLY A 214 -16.37 -32.52 -52.09
CA GLY A 214 -16.86 -33.36 -53.19
C GLY A 214 -15.84 -33.42 -54.34
N SER A 215 -15.09 -34.51 -54.35
CA SER A 215 -14.16 -34.99 -55.39
C SER A 215 -12.72 -34.45 -55.38
N ALA A 216 -11.82 -35.43 -55.45
CA ALA A 216 -10.36 -35.37 -55.48
C ALA A 216 -9.78 -34.41 -56.52
N GLU A 217 -8.68 -33.72 -56.16
CA GLU A 217 -7.33 -34.06 -56.64
C GLU A 217 -6.29 -33.12 -56.02
N MET A 218 -5.11 -33.68 -55.74
CA MET A 218 -3.94 -32.96 -55.24
C MET A 218 -3.45 -31.94 -56.27
N SER A 219 -3.22 -30.70 -55.84
CA SER A 219 -2.07 -29.93 -56.32
C SER A 219 -1.63 -28.91 -55.27
N ALA A 220 -0.38 -29.03 -54.85
CA ALA A 220 0.29 -28.13 -53.94
C ALA A 220 0.21 -26.67 -54.44
N ALA A 221 -0.38 -25.80 -53.63
CA ALA A 221 -0.28 -24.36 -53.82
C ALA A 221 -0.06 -23.68 -52.46
N ARG A 222 1.18 -23.25 -52.25
CA ARG A 222 1.63 -22.35 -51.18
C ARG A 222 0.63 -21.20 -51.01
N MET A 223 -0.05 -21.17 -49.86
CA MET A 223 -0.92 -20.05 -49.49
C MET A 223 -0.03 -18.87 -49.09
N ARG A 224 0.12 -17.90 -50.00
CA ARG A 224 0.70 -16.58 -49.72
C ARG A 224 -0.29 -15.79 -48.87
N VAL A 225 0.17 -15.34 -47.71
CA VAL A 225 -0.49 -14.31 -46.90
C VAL A 225 -0.38 -12.98 -47.66
N CYS A 226 -1.51 -12.45 -48.15
CA CYS A 226 -1.58 -11.09 -48.66
C CYS A 226 -1.79 -10.14 -47.47
N ALA A 227 -0.71 -9.51 -46.99
CA ALA A 227 -0.79 -8.27 -46.25
C ALA A 227 -0.86 -7.11 -47.27
N ALA A 228 -2.00 -6.42 -47.32
CA ALA A 228 -2.15 -5.21 -48.11
C ALA A 228 -2.26 -4.01 -47.17
N ALA A 229 -1.22 -3.17 -47.16
CA ALA A 229 -1.32 -1.71 -47.29
C ALA A 229 0.01 -1.05 -46.86
N GLY A 230 0.77 -0.52 -47.81
CA GLY A 230 1.88 0.39 -47.51
C GLY A 230 3.00 0.43 -48.56
N GLY A 231 2.78 1.19 -49.64
CA GLY A 231 3.83 2.06 -50.19
C GLY A 231 4.98 1.47 -51.03
N TRP A 232 4.77 1.55 -52.35
CA TRP A 232 5.73 2.01 -53.37
C TRP A 232 6.85 1.09 -53.91
N ARG A 233 6.66 0.81 -55.21
CA ARG A 233 7.63 0.90 -56.33
C ARG A 233 8.67 -0.23 -56.51
N SER A 234 8.37 -0.99 -57.56
CA SER A 234 9.15 -1.12 -58.81
C SER A 234 10.13 -2.30 -58.92
N CYS A 235 9.69 -3.26 -59.74
CA CYS A 235 10.40 -3.95 -60.83
C CYS A 235 11.82 -4.49 -60.60
N LEU A 236 11.99 -5.81 -60.78
CA LEU A 236 12.64 -6.45 -61.95
C LEU A 236 12.65 -7.98 -61.71
N LEU A 237 11.94 -8.75 -62.53
CA LEU A 237 12.47 -9.65 -63.58
C LEU A 237 13.49 -10.70 -63.10
N ALA A 238 13.14 -11.98 -63.21
CA ALA A 238 13.69 -12.89 -64.22
C ALA A 238 13.05 -14.29 -64.10
N GLU A 239 13.18 -15.02 -65.21
CA GLU A 239 12.54 -16.29 -65.63
C GLU A 239 12.60 -17.47 -64.65
#